data_AF-A0A0Q6D9E7-F1
#
_entry.id   AF-A0A0Q6D9E7-F1
#
_cell.length_a   1.000
_cell.length_b   1.000
_cell.length_c   1.000
_cell.angle_alpha   90.00
_cell.angle_beta   90.00
_cell.angle_gamma   90.00
#
_symmetry.space_group_name_H-M   'P 1'
#
loop_
_entity.id
_entity.type
_entity.pdbx_description
1 polymer ?
#
loop_
_entity_poly.entity_id
_entity_poly.type
_entity_poly.pdbx_seq_one_letter_code
_entity_poly.pdbx_strand_id
1 'polypeptide(L)' 'MSNEDSAAVKAGHAYFKGPQGQGEKGSAMTMIGEAKHAEISKTARLKAAREERDVAQAAAEAEAKAIAPVKKPRAKKPTE' A
#
# COMPACT_ATOMS: atom_id res chain seq x y z
N MET A 1 7.60 50.82 -28.49
CA MET A 1 7.22 49.66 -27.66
C MET A 1 7.05 48.49 -28.61
N SER A 2 7.79 47.38 -28.46
CA SER A 2 7.67 46.23 -29.35
C SER A 2 6.34 45.51 -29.09
N ASN A 3 5.72 44.97 -30.14
CA ASN A 3 4.44 44.26 -30.06
C ASN A 3 4.48 43.01 -29.16
N GLU A 4 5.68 42.54 -28.81
CA GLU A 4 5.96 41.43 -27.91
C GLU A 4 5.55 41.73 -26.45
N ASP A 5 5.48 43.00 -26.07
CA ASP A 5 5.06 43.42 -24.73
C ASP A 5 3.55 43.65 -24.60
N SER A 6 2.80 43.51 -25.69
CA SER A 6 1.35 43.70 -25.70
C SER A 6 0.68 42.68 -24.76
N ALA A 7 -0.21 43.19 -23.90
CA ALA A 7 -0.96 42.38 -22.94
C ALA A 7 -1.74 41.24 -23.62
N ALA A 8 -2.20 41.45 -24.87
CA ALA A 8 -2.87 40.43 -25.65
C ALA A 8 -1.96 39.26 -26.04
N VAL A 9 -0.68 39.54 -26.36
CA VAL A 9 0.31 38.52 -26.70
C VAL A 9 0.72 37.72 -25.47
N LYS A 10 0.89 38.41 -24.32
CA LYS A 10 1.17 37.77 -23.03
C LYS A 10 0.01 36.89 -22.55
N ALA A 11 -1.22 37.35 -22.70
CA ALA A 11 -2.42 36.58 -22.36
C ALA A 11 -2.60 35.34 -23.25
N GLY A 12 -2.36 35.47 -24.56
CA GLY A 12 -2.37 34.34 -25.49
C GLY A 12 -1.33 33.29 -25.12
N HIS A 13 -0.09 33.70 -24.84
CA HIS A 13 0.96 32.77 -24.42
C HIS A 13 0.65 32.06 -23.10
N ALA A 14 0.03 32.72 -22.13
CA ALA A 14 -0.36 32.09 -20.87
C ALA A 14 -1.44 31.01 -21.05
N TYR A 15 -2.33 31.16 -22.04
CA TYR A 15 -3.39 30.19 -22.32
C TYR A 15 -2.86 28.87 -22.92
N PHE A 16 -1.81 28.95 -23.75
CA PHE A 16 -1.20 27.77 -24.38
C PHE A 16 -0.09 27.14 -23.54
N LYS A 17 0.51 27.91 -22.62
CA LYS A 17 1.51 27.40 -21.70
C LYS A 17 0.79 26.73 -20.53
N GLY A 18 0.49 25.44 -20.69
CA GLY A 18 -0.07 24.61 -19.63
C GLY A 18 0.70 24.78 -18.31
N PRO A 19 0.07 24.55 -17.15
CA PRO A 19 0.65 24.82 -15.84
C PRO A 19 2.03 24.15 -15.72
N GLN A 20 3.09 24.97 -15.72
CA GLN A 20 4.45 24.46 -15.65
C GLN A 20 4.62 23.65 -14.37
N GLY A 21 4.93 22.37 -14.52
CA GLY A 21 5.22 21.46 -13.41
C GLY A 21 4.08 20.50 -13.03
N GLN A 22 2.87 20.67 -13.56
CA GLN A 22 1.87 19.60 -13.53
C GLN A 22 1.92 18.88 -14.88
N GLY A 23 2.39 17.64 -14.87
CA GLY A 23 2.33 16.79 -16.06
C GLY A 23 0.91 16.82 -16.61
N GLU A 24 0.79 16.95 -17.93
CA GLU A 24 -0.50 16.89 -18.61
C GLU A 24 -1.21 15.61 -18.18
N LYS A 25 -2.41 15.74 -17.61
CA LYS A 25 -3.18 14.59 -17.10
C LYS A 25 -3.45 13.65 -18.27
N GLY A 26 -3.03 12.39 -18.15
CA GLY A 26 -3.13 11.41 -19.24
C GLY A 26 -1.93 11.39 -20.18
N SER A 27 -0.89 12.21 -19.95
CA SER A 27 0.40 12.01 -20.59
C SER A 27 1.00 10.68 -20.16
N ALA A 28 1.76 10.03 -21.04
CA ALA A 28 2.38 8.73 -20.75
C ALA A 28 3.17 8.74 -19.42
N MET A 29 3.90 9.82 -19.13
CA MET A 29 4.65 9.98 -17.89
C MET A 29 3.75 10.05 -16.64
N THR A 30 2.63 10.76 -16.71
CA THR A 30 1.66 10.80 -15.59
C THR A 30 0.99 9.45 -15.37
N MET A 31 0.57 8.76 -16.43
CA MET A 31 -0.05 7.44 -16.33
C MET A 31 0.91 6.39 -15.76
N ILE A 32 2.20 6.44 -16.13
CA ILE A 32 3.23 5.57 -15.54
C ILE A 32 3.40 5.87 -14.04
N GLY A 33 3.39 7.15 -13.65
CA GLY A 33 3.45 7.54 -12.25
C GLY A 33 2.24 7.03 -11.45
N GLU A 34 1.03 7.26 -11.96
CA GLU A 34 -0.22 6.81 -11.34
C GLU A 34 -0.29 5.29 -11.19
N ALA A 35 0.12 4.54 -12.21
CA ALA A 35 0.17 3.07 -12.16
C ALA A 35 1.13 2.57 -11.06
N LYS A 36 2.34 3.15 -10.97
CA LYS A 36 3.31 2.80 -9.92
C LYS A 36 2.78 3.11 -8.52
N HIS A 37 2.13 4.26 -8.33
CA HIS A 37 1.51 4.61 -7.05
C HIS A 37 0.36 3.66 -6.66
N ALA A 38 -0.44 3.22 -7.63
CA ALA A 38 -1.49 2.24 -7.40
C ALA A 38 -0.94 0.87 -6.98
N GLU A 39 0.15 0.41 -7.61
CA GLU A 39 0.83 -0.84 -7.25
C GLU A 39 1.43 -0.80 -5.84
N ILE A 40 2.11 0.30 -5.48
CA ILE A 40 2.65 0.52 -4.13
C ILE A 40 1.52 0.48 -3.10
N SER A 41 0.40 1.14 -3.39
CA SER A 41 -0.76 1.15 -2.48
C SER A 41 -1.38 -0.25 -2.32
N LYS A 42 -1.49 -1.01 -3.41
CA LYS A 42 -2.02 -2.38 -3.38
C LYS A 42 -1.12 -3.32 -2.58
N THR A 43 0.19 -3.25 -2.79
CA THR A 43 1.17 -4.08 -2.08
C THR A 43 1.20 -3.73 -0.59
N ALA A 44 1.13 -2.45 -0.23
CA ALA A 44 1.05 -2.01 1.16
C ALA A 44 -0.21 -2.57 1.88
N ARG A 45 -1.38 -2.49 1.25
CA ARG A 45 -2.63 -3.05 1.81
C ARG A 45 -2.56 -4.56 1.99
N LEU A 46 -2.01 -5.28 1.01
CA LEU A 46 -1.86 -6.74 1.11
C LEU A 46 -0.87 -7.14 2.20
N LYS A 47 0.21 -6.37 2.39
CA LYS A 47 1.16 -6.59 3.48
C LYS A 47 0.51 -6.38 4.84
N ALA A 48 -0.21 -5.27 5.03
CA ALA A 48 -0.94 -4.99 6.27
C ALA A 48 -1.96 -6.10 6.60
N ALA A 49 -2.75 -6.53 5.60
CA ALA A 49 -3.73 -7.61 5.79
C ALA A 49 -3.08 -8.96 6.15
N ARG A 50 -1.86 -9.24 5.64
CA ARG A 50 -1.11 -10.44 6.02
C ARG A 50 -0.60 -10.36 7.44
N GLU A 51 -0.04 -9.22 7.84
CA GLU A 51 0.45 -9.00 9.20
C GLU A 51 -0.69 -9.11 10.23
N GLU A 52 -1.87 -8.56 9.94
CA GLU A 52 -3.06 -8.71 10.78
C GLU A 52 -3.50 -10.18 10.91
N ARG A 53 -3.52 -10.92 9.79
CA ARG A 53 -3.87 -12.35 9.79
C ARG A 53 -2.86 -13.17 10.57
N ASP A 54 -1.57 -12.91 10.39
CA ASP A 54 -0.51 -13.68 11.03
C ASP A 54 -0.49 -13.42 12.56
N VAL A 55 -0.80 -12.20 13.01
CA VAL A 55 -1.01 -11.88 14.43
C VAL A 55 -2.26 -12.59 14.99
N ALA A 56 -3.38 -12.57 14.26
CA ALA A 56 -4.61 -13.26 14.67
C ALA A 56 -4.40 -14.79 14.74
N GLN A 57 -3.65 -15.37 13.81
CA GLN A 57 -3.32 -16.79 13.80
C GLN A 57 -2.37 -17.15 14.95
N ALA A 58 -1.35 -16.33 15.23
CA ALA A 58 -0.46 -16.55 16.36
C ALA A 58 -1.19 -16.51 17.71
N ALA A 59 -2.18 -15.61 17.86
CA ALA A 59 -3.04 -15.58 19.05
C ALA A 59 -3.90 -16.85 19.17
N ALA A 60 -4.50 -17.32 18.07
CA ALA A 60 -5.31 -18.54 18.07
C ALA A 60 -4.49 -19.80 18.36
N GLU A 61 -3.26 -19.90 17.83
CA GLU A 61 -2.36 -21.03 18.11
C GLU A 61 -1.85 -21.06 19.55
N ALA A 62 -1.67 -19.89 20.18
CA ALA A 62 -1.31 -19.79 21.60
C ALA A 62 -2.45 -20.27 22.51
N GLU A 63 -3.69 -19.89 22.19
CA GLU A 63 -4.88 -20.34 22.93
C GLU A 63 -5.12 -21.85 22.77
N ALA A 64 -4.96 -22.38 21.55
CA ALA A 64 -5.10 -23.82 21.28
C ALA A 64 -4.05 -24.67 22.03
N LYS A 65 -2.81 -24.19 22.16
CA LYS A 65 -1.76 -24.87 22.94
C LYS A 65 -2.02 -24.82 24.46
N ALA A 66 -2.69 -23.78 24.96
CA ALA A 66 -3.04 -23.67 26.37
C ALA A 66 -4.16 -24.64 26.80
N ILE A 67 -5.06 -24.99 25.87
CA ILE A 67 -6.22 -25.86 26.13
C ILE A 67 -5.89 -27.35 25.97
N ALA A 68 -4.75 -27.70 25.36
CA ALA A 68 -4.36 -29.09 25.17
C ALA A 68 -4.23 -29.83 26.53
N PRO A 69 -5.05 -30.85 26.82
CA PRO A 69 -4.96 -31.56 28.07
C PRO A 69 -3.64 -32.34 28.09
N VAL A 70 -2.79 -32.03 29.06
CA VAL A 70 -1.58 -32.80 29.37
C VAL A 70 -2.02 -34.24 29.61
N LYS A 71 -1.78 -35.13 28.64
CA LYS A 71 -2.00 -36.56 28.80
C LYS A 71 -1.12 -37.02 29.97
N LYS A 72 -1.73 -37.20 31.14
CA LYS A 72 -1.04 -37.72 32.32
C LYS A 72 -0.38 -39.05 31.93
N PRO A 73 0.92 -39.26 32.17
CA PRO A 73 1.55 -40.53 31.92
C PRO A 73 0.83 -41.60 32.74
N ARG A 74 0.30 -42.62 32.07
CA ARG A 74 -0.38 -43.74 32.73
C ARG A 74 0.68 -44.45 33.58
N ALA A 75 0.57 -44.33 34.90
CA ALA A 75 1.46 -45.02 35.83
C ALA A 75 1.43 -46.51 35.52
N LYS A 76 2.57 -47.07 35.13
CA LYS A 76 2.73 -48.52 35.07
C LYS A 76 2.63 -49.01 36.52
N LYS A 77 1.66 -49.89 36.79
CA LYS A 77 1.61 -50.58 38.08
C LYS A 77 2.90 -51.38 38.23
N PRO A 78 3.55 -51.37 39.40
CA PRO A 78 4.61 -52.34 39.69
C PRO A 78 3.94 -53.71 39.74
N THR A 79 4.37 -54.63 38.89
CA THR A 79 4.07 -56.05 39.04
C THR A 79 5.05 -56.61 40.06
N GLU A 80 4.50 -57.05 41.20
CA GLU A 80 5.17 -57.89 42.20
C GLU A 80 5.65 -59.22 41.60
#